data_AF-A0A383F7F9-F1
#
_entry.id   AF-A0A383F7F9-F1
#
_cell.length_a   1.000
_cell.length_b   1.000
_cell.length_c   1.000
_cell.angle_alpha   90.00
_cell.angle_beta   90.00
_cell.angle_gamma   90.00
#
_symmetry.space_group_name_H-M   'P 1'
#
loop_
_entity.id
_entity.type
_entity.pdbx_description
1 polymer ?
#
loop_
_entity_poly.entity_id
_entity_poly.type
_entity_poly.pdbx_seq_one_letter_code
_entity_poly.pdbx_strand_id
1 'polypeptide(L)'
;YIDALEGGQINEILLEEGAIVEKDEPILRLTNPRLEQIVLNREATLFEQINNMEITRLNMASQAIRNRQDLMRVGLDLQQTDRQYIKTKSLFEHGLESRSNLEISEEKYQNSKRLKTFMLETVRQDSLYRMNQLASLDNRAQSLNRQLDDVRRPLQNLIVRAPVKGQLSELNAEIGRLMGQGTRIGKVDVMDGFKMRVGVDEFYITKIVAGLKGTIEIDDDIYELKI
;
A
#
# COMPACT_ATOMS: atom_id res chain seq x y z
N TYR A 1 -30.33 2.34 3.36
CA TYR A 1 -30.53 1.84 1.98
C TYR A 1 -29.36 0.95 1.60
N ILE A 2 -29.57 0.04 0.64
CA ILE A 2 -28.54 -0.87 0.13
C ILE A 2 -28.24 -0.44 -1.30
N ASP A 3 -27.00 -0.01 -1.55
CA ASP A 3 -26.53 0.43 -2.85
C ASP A 3 -25.41 -0.48 -3.35
N ALA A 4 -25.35 -0.69 -4.67
CA ALA A 4 -24.27 -1.42 -5.32
C ALA A 4 -22.99 -0.57 -5.32
N LEU A 5 -22.01 -0.88 -4.48
CA LEU A 5 -20.73 -0.15 -4.47
C LEU A 5 -19.94 -0.32 -5.76
N GLU A 6 -20.11 -1.46 -6.43
CA GLU A 6 -19.53 -1.76 -7.73
C GLU A 6 -20.63 -2.18 -8.71
N GLY A 7 -20.46 -1.84 -9.99
CA GLY A 7 -21.35 -2.33 -11.04
C GLY A 7 -21.09 -3.80 -11.36
N GLY A 8 -22.10 -4.49 -11.88
CA GLY A 8 -21.98 -5.90 -12.24
C GLY A 8 -23.31 -6.52 -12.65
N GLN A 9 -23.27 -7.80 -13.03
CA GLN A 9 -24.47 -8.59 -13.31
C GLN A 9 -24.84 -9.41 -12.08
N ILE A 10 -26.12 -9.43 -11.69
CA ILE A 10 -26.60 -10.26 -10.57
C ILE A 10 -26.44 -11.72 -10.94
N ASN A 11 -25.61 -12.44 -10.18
CA ASN A 11 -25.33 -13.87 -10.40
C ASN A 11 -26.15 -14.75 -9.46
N GLU A 12 -26.27 -14.33 -8.20
CA GLU A 12 -26.93 -15.12 -7.16
C GLU A 12 -27.65 -14.18 -6.18
N ILE A 13 -28.87 -14.54 -5.78
CA ILE A 13 -29.63 -13.90 -4.71
C ILE A 13 -29.62 -14.87 -3.53
N LEU A 14 -29.08 -14.42 -2.39
CA LEU A 14 -28.87 -15.25 -1.20
C LEU A 14 -30.01 -15.10 -0.19
N LEU A 15 -30.65 -13.93 -0.18
CA LEU A 15 -31.74 -13.58 0.73
C LEU A 15 -32.88 -12.94 -0.06
N GLU A 16 -34.11 -13.33 0.26
CA GLU A 16 -35.32 -12.81 -0.37
C GLU A 16 -35.90 -11.63 0.43
N GLU A 17 -36.77 -10.87 -0.23
CA GLU A 17 -37.52 -9.79 0.41
C GLU A 17 -38.33 -10.31 1.61
N GLY A 18 -38.35 -9.52 2.69
CA GLY A 18 -38.98 -9.88 3.96
C GLY A 18 -38.07 -10.64 4.94
N ALA A 19 -36.89 -11.11 4.52
CA ALA A 19 -35.94 -11.77 5.40
C ALA A 19 -35.39 -10.84 6.48
N ILE A 20 -35.17 -11.39 7.69
CA ILE A 20 -34.45 -10.72 8.76
C ILE A 20 -32.95 -10.91 8.51
N VAL A 21 -32.20 -9.81 8.51
CA VAL A 21 -30.77 -9.79 8.21
C VAL A 21 -29.99 -9.23 9.38
N GLU A 22 -28.81 -9.79 9.60
CA GLU A 22 -27.80 -9.24 10.50
C GLU A 22 -26.87 -8.25 9.75
N LYS A 23 -26.13 -7.44 10.50
CA LYS A 23 -25.16 -6.53 9.90
C LYS A 23 -24.07 -7.32 9.17
N ASP A 24 -23.69 -6.84 7.98
CA ASP A 24 -22.69 -7.42 7.07
C ASP A 24 -23.08 -8.77 6.46
N GLU A 25 -24.33 -9.21 6.64
CA GLU A 25 -24.86 -10.44 6.05
C GLU A 25 -24.98 -10.30 4.51
N PRO A 26 -24.48 -11.28 3.72
CA PRO A 26 -24.59 -11.28 2.26
C PRO A 26 -26.04 -11.37 1.78
N ILE A 27 -26.45 -10.45 0.92
CA ILE A 27 -27.80 -10.41 0.33
C ILE A 27 -27.79 -10.97 -1.09
N LEU A 28 -26.83 -10.55 -1.91
CA LEU A 28 -26.65 -11.02 -3.28
C LEU A 28 -25.21 -10.93 -3.74
N ARG A 29 -24.89 -11.62 -4.82
CA ARG A 29 -23.58 -11.60 -5.48
C ARG A 29 -23.69 -11.07 -6.90
N LEU A 30 -22.82 -10.13 -7.23
CA LEU A 30 -22.59 -9.62 -8.56
C LEU A 30 -21.38 -10.34 -9.18
N THR A 31 -21.40 -10.48 -10.51
CA THR A 31 -20.24 -10.89 -11.30
C THR A 31 -19.86 -9.73 -12.22
N ASN A 32 -18.56 -9.42 -12.29
CA ASN A 32 -18.06 -8.38 -13.19
C ASN A 32 -16.68 -8.79 -13.76
N PRO A 33 -16.66 -9.49 -14.92
CA PRO A 33 -15.41 -9.95 -15.53
C PRO A 33 -14.47 -8.81 -15.91
N ARG A 34 -15.00 -7.61 -16.22
CA ARG A 34 -14.17 -6.44 -16.51
C ARG A 34 -13.44 -5.94 -15.27
N LEU A 35 -14.12 -5.90 -14.12
CA LEU A 35 -13.51 -5.52 -12.86
C LEU A 35 -12.44 -6.52 -12.44
N GLU A 36 -12.71 -7.83 -12.57
CA GLU A 36 -11.72 -8.89 -12.34
C GLU A 36 -10.48 -8.69 -13.20
N GLN A 37 -10.63 -8.41 -14.49
CA GLN A 37 -9.50 -8.14 -15.37
C GLN A 37 -8.71 -6.89 -14.95
N ILE A 38 -9.39 -5.81 -14.56
CA ILE A 38 -8.74 -4.58 -14.07
C ILE A 38 -7.93 -4.87 -12.81
N VAL A 39 -8.50 -5.60 -11.86
CA VAL A 39 -7.82 -5.98 -10.61
C VAL A 39 -6.62 -6.88 -10.91
N LEU A 40 -6.76 -7.88 -11.78
CA LEU A 40 -5.68 -8.77 -12.20
C LEU A 40 -4.52 -8.00 -12.85
N ASN A 41 -4.82 -7.08 -13.78
CA ASN A 41 -3.81 -6.25 -14.43
C ASN A 41 -3.08 -5.36 -13.41
N ARG A 42 -3.83 -4.78 -12.47
CA ARG A 42 -3.27 -3.92 -11.42
C ARG A 42 -2.39 -4.72 -10.46
N GLU A 43 -2.80 -5.94 -10.08
CA GLU A 43 -1.97 -6.88 -9.32
C GLU A 43 -0.67 -7.19 -10.06
N ALA A 44 -0.73 -7.54 -11.35
CA ALA A 44 0.45 -7.84 -12.15
C ALA A 44 1.42 -6.66 -12.19
N THR A 45 0.92 -5.43 -12.41
CA THR A 45 1.76 -4.22 -12.38
C THR A 45 2.40 -3.99 -11.01
N LEU A 46 1.68 -4.22 -9.91
CA LEU A 46 2.25 -4.10 -8.56
C LEU A 46 3.36 -5.15 -8.32
N PHE A 47 3.16 -6.39 -8.76
CA PHE A 47 4.19 -7.44 -8.69
C PHE A 47 5.44 -7.08 -9.50
N GLU A 48 5.28 -6.56 -10.72
CA GLU A 48 6.40 -6.07 -11.52
C GLU A 48 7.18 -4.96 -10.81
N GLN A 49 6.48 -4.01 -10.18
CA GLN A 49 7.11 -2.93 -9.42
C GLN A 49 7.90 -3.46 -8.22
N ILE A 50 7.35 -4.43 -7.48
CA ILE A 50 8.05 -5.10 -6.38
C ILE A 50 9.31 -5.82 -6.89
N ASN A 51 9.20 -6.56 -7.98
CA ASN A 51 10.35 -7.25 -8.59
C ASN A 51 11.43 -6.28 -9.06
N ASN A 52 11.06 -5.17 -9.68
CA ASN A 52 12.00 -4.13 -10.12
C ASN A 52 12.75 -3.51 -8.92
N MET A 53 12.09 -3.39 -7.77
CA MET A 53 12.74 -2.91 -6.55
C MET A 53 13.75 -3.92 -6.00
N GLU A 54 13.43 -5.21 -6.03
CA GLU A 54 14.37 -6.28 -5.65
C GLU A 54 15.59 -6.31 -6.57
N ILE A 55 15.38 -6.20 -7.89
CA ILE A 55 16.48 -6.09 -8.86
C ILE A 55 17.35 -4.86 -8.56
N THR A 56 16.73 -3.73 -8.22
CA THR A 56 17.45 -2.50 -7.85
C THR A 56 18.30 -2.72 -6.59
N ARG A 57 17.76 -3.36 -5.55
CA ARG A 57 18.51 -3.70 -4.32
C ARG A 57 19.70 -4.61 -4.64
N LEU A 58 19.50 -5.64 -5.45
CA LEU A 58 20.56 -6.57 -5.87
C LEU A 58 21.67 -5.87 -6.66
N ASN A 59 21.31 -4.96 -7.56
CA ASN A 59 22.26 -4.17 -8.32
C ASN A 59 23.09 -3.25 -7.41
N MET A 60 22.45 -2.60 -6.42
CA MET A 60 23.13 -1.77 -5.42
C MET A 60 24.09 -2.59 -4.55
N ALA A 61 23.67 -3.77 -4.09
CA ALA A 61 24.53 -4.67 -3.33
C ALA A 61 25.73 -5.14 -4.15
N SER A 62 25.50 -5.54 -5.40
CA SER A 62 26.55 -5.96 -6.33
C SER A 62 27.54 -4.82 -6.61
N GLN A 63 27.06 -3.59 -6.80
CA GLN A 63 27.92 -2.43 -6.98
C GLN A 63 28.78 -2.15 -5.73
N ALA A 64 28.20 -2.25 -4.54
CA ALA A 64 28.94 -2.08 -3.29
C ALA A 64 30.08 -3.10 -3.15
N ILE A 65 29.84 -4.35 -3.55
CA ILE A 65 30.85 -5.41 -3.56
C ILE A 65 31.97 -5.06 -4.56
N ARG A 66 31.63 -4.65 -5.78
CA ARG A 66 32.62 -4.23 -6.79
C ARG A 66 33.49 -3.06 -6.29
N ASN A 67 32.88 -2.02 -5.73
CA ASN A 67 33.60 -0.87 -5.18
C ASN A 67 34.57 -1.29 -4.06
N ARG A 68 34.18 -2.25 -3.20
CA ARG A 68 35.07 -2.81 -2.16
C ARG A 68 36.21 -3.63 -2.76
N GLN A 69 35.94 -4.44 -3.78
CA GLN A 69 36.97 -5.20 -4.49
C GLN A 69 38.01 -4.28 -5.15
N ASP A 70 37.56 -3.21 -5.79
CA ASP A 70 38.44 -2.21 -6.39
C ASP A 70 39.28 -1.48 -5.33
N LEU A 71 38.68 -1.11 -4.20
CA LEU A 71 39.39 -0.52 -3.07
C LEU A 71 40.47 -1.45 -2.49
N MET A 72 40.19 -2.76 -2.43
CA MET A 72 41.17 -3.77 -2.01
C MET A 72 42.31 -3.89 -3.02
N ARG A 73 42.01 -3.94 -4.33
CA ARG A 73 43.02 -4.00 -5.39
C ARG A 73 43.96 -2.79 -5.35
N VAL A 74 43.41 -1.58 -5.24
CA VAL A 74 44.22 -0.35 -5.11
C VAL A 74 45.03 -0.34 -3.81
N GLY A 75 44.50 -0.93 -2.73
CA GLY A 75 45.24 -1.09 -1.48
C GLY A 75 46.47 -1.99 -1.61
N LEU A 76 46.33 -3.11 -2.33
CA LEU A 76 47.44 -4.02 -2.61
C LEU A 76 48.51 -3.37 -3.50
N ASP A 77 48.09 -2.63 -4.53
CA ASP A 77 48.99 -1.89 -5.41
C ASP A 77 49.78 -0.81 -4.65
N LEU A 78 49.13 -0.07 -3.75
CA LEU A 78 49.81 0.87 -2.86
C LEU A 78 50.86 0.17 -1.99
N GLN A 79 50.54 -0.98 -1.39
CA GLN A 79 51.51 -1.75 -0.60
C GLN A 79 52.71 -2.23 -1.44
N GLN A 80 52.48 -2.62 -2.68
CA GLN A 80 53.55 -3.06 -3.58
C GLN A 80 54.46 -1.89 -3.98
N THR A 81 53.87 -0.78 -4.40
CA THR A 81 54.60 0.43 -4.80
C THR A 81 55.35 1.09 -3.63
N ASP A 82 54.77 1.08 -2.43
CA ASP A 82 55.42 1.55 -1.20
C ASP A 82 56.67 0.72 -0.86
N ARG A 83 56.55 -0.61 -0.83
CA ARG A 83 57.71 -1.50 -0.60
C ARG A 83 58.80 -1.30 -1.65
N GLN A 84 58.41 -1.13 -2.91
CA GLN A 84 59.36 -0.89 -3.99
C GLN A 84 60.06 0.45 -3.84
N TYR A 85 59.34 1.53 -3.52
CA TYR A 85 59.91 2.85 -3.26
C TYR A 85 60.89 2.82 -2.08
N ILE A 86 60.51 2.22 -0.94
CA ILE A 86 61.38 2.07 0.24
C ILE A 86 62.68 1.33 -0.13
N LYS A 87 62.56 0.23 -0.88
CA LYS A 87 63.72 -0.55 -1.35
C LYS A 87 64.62 0.27 -2.29
N THR A 88 64.05 0.91 -3.31
CA THR A 88 64.78 1.70 -4.30
C THR A 88 65.46 2.90 -3.64
N LYS A 89 64.81 3.55 -2.68
CA LYS A 89 65.39 4.63 -1.87
C LYS A 89 66.62 4.15 -1.10
N SER A 90 66.50 3.01 -0.41
CA SER A 90 67.62 2.42 0.32
C SER A 90 68.80 2.09 -0.61
N LEU A 91 68.56 1.49 -1.79
CA LEU A 91 69.62 1.19 -2.76
C LEU A 91 70.29 2.45 -3.32
N PHE A 92 69.52 3.51 -3.58
CA PHE A 92 70.04 4.79 -4.05
C PHE A 92 70.95 5.44 -2.99
N GLU A 93 70.56 5.42 -1.72
CA GLU A 93 71.37 5.93 -0.59
C GLU A 93 72.73 5.20 -0.46
N HIS A 94 72.81 3.95 -0.90
CA HIS A 94 74.06 3.17 -0.96
C HIS A 94 74.79 3.27 -2.31
N GLY A 95 74.31 4.10 -3.24
CA GLY A 95 74.91 4.28 -4.57
C GLY A 95 74.71 3.10 -5.54
N LEU A 96 73.77 2.20 -5.25
CA LEU A 96 73.50 0.98 -6.03
C LEU A 96 72.37 1.13 -7.06
N GLU A 97 71.78 2.33 -7.17
CA GLU A 97 70.60 2.59 -8.01
C GLU A 97 70.67 4.02 -8.59
N SER A 98 70.01 4.25 -9.73
CA SER A 98 70.01 5.57 -10.38
C SER A 98 68.97 6.53 -9.78
N ARG A 99 69.24 7.85 -9.85
CA ARG A 99 68.28 8.89 -9.45
C ARG A 99 66.96 8.79 -10.25
N SER A 100 67.05 8.51 -11.55
CA SER A 100 65.88 8.34 -12.41
C SER A 100 64.97 7.21 -11.91
N ASN A 101 65.54 6.07 -11.51
CA ASN A 101 64.77 4.94 -10.99
C ASN A 101 64.12 5.26 -9.64
N LEU A 102 64.79 6.02 -8.77
CA LEU A 102 64.19 6.53 -7.54
C LEU A 102 62.96 7.40 -7.84
N GLU A 103 63.10 8.40 -8.72
CA GLU A 103 62.03 9.32 -9.09
C GLU A 103 60.81 8.58 -9.67
N ILE A 104 61.04 7.60 -10.56
CA ILE A 104 59.97 6.75 -11.12
C ILE A 104 59.26 5.94 -10.02
N SER A 105 60.01 5.37 -9.07
CA SER A 105 59.43 4.58 -7.98
C SER A 105 58.62 5.45 -7.01
N GLU A 106 59.08 6.68 -6.76
CA GLU A 106 58.38 7.66 -5.93
C GLU A 106 57.08 8.10 -6.60
N GLU A 107 57.12 8.42 -7.89
CA GLU A 107 55.93 8.83 -8.64
C GLU A 107 54.85 7.74 -8.61
N LYS A 108 55.24 6.48 -8.84
CA LYS A 108 54.32 5.32 -8.76
C LYS A 108 53.68 5.19 -7.38
N TYR A 109 54.45 5.32 -6.31
CA TYR A 109 53.93 5.31 -4.94
C TYR A 109 52.98 6.48 -4.67
N GLN A 110 53.33 7.69 -5.07
CA GLN A 110 52.46 8.85 -4.88
C GLN A 110 51.16 8.73 -5.69
N ASN A 111 51.23 8.16 -6.90
CA ASN A 111 50.06 7.89 -7.74
C ASN A 111 49.12 6.86 -7.11
N SER A 112 49.65 5.71 -6.66
CA SER A 112 48.84 4.68 -5.99
C SER A 112 48.23 5.19 -4.68
N LYS A 113 48.94 6.04 -3.93
CA LYS A 113 48.45 6.70 -2.71
C LYS A 113 47.29 7.67 -2.99
N ARG A 114 47.42 8.50 -4.03
CA ARG A 114 46.33 9.40 -4.48
C ARG A 114 45.10 8.60 -4.92
N LEU A 115 45.30 7.56 -5.71
CA LEU A 115 44.22 6.69 -6.17
C LEU A 115 43.52 5.98 -5.01
N LYS A 116 44.26 5.50 -4.01
CA LYS A 116 43.70 4.88 -2.80
C LYS A 116 42.81 5.85 -2.02
N THR A 117 43.26 7.09 -1.87
CA THR A 117 42.52 8.14 -1.18
C THR A 117 41.21 8.45 -1.91
N PHE A 118 41.28 8.63 -3.22
CA PHE A 118 40.10 8.85 -4.06
C PHE A 118 39.10 7.68 -3.97
N MET A 119 39.58 6.43 -4.07
CA MET A 119 38.71 5.25 -3.98
C MET A 119 38.05 5.10 -2.61
N LEU A 120 38.76 5.47 -1.53
CA LEU A 120 38.20 5.48 -0.18
C LEU A 120 37.04 6.48 -0.06
N GLU A 121 37.21 7.67 -0.62
CA GLU A 121 36.17 8.70 -0.65
C GLU A 121 34.95 8.23 -1.46
N THR A 122 35.17 7.66 -2.65
CA THR A 122 34.11 7.09 -3.48
C THR A 122 33.31 6.02 -2.73
N VAL A 123 33.97 5.06 -2.06
CA VAL A 123 33.28 4.03 -1.27
C VAL A 123 32.49 4.64 -0.11
N ARG A 124 33.03 5.67 0.54
CA ARG A 124 32.35 6.37 1.64
C ARG A 124 31.10 7.09 1.14
N GLN A 125 31.21 7.85 0.06
CA GLN A 125 30.07 8.56 -0.55
C GLN A 125 29.01 7.58 -1.03
N ASP A 126 29.39 6.54 -1.77
CA ASP A 126 28.49 5.45 -2.22
C ASP A 126 27.75 4.82 -1.04
N SER A 127 28.42 4.60 0.09
CA SER A 127 27.77 4.08 1.29
C SER A 127 26.69 5.01 1.85
N LEU A 128 26.95 6.32 1.89
CA LEU A 128 25.97 7.31 2.35
C LEU A 128 24.77 7.40 1.41
N TYR A 129 25.00 7.48 0.10
CA TYR A 129 23.95 7.49 -0.91
C TYR A 129 23.10 6.21 -0.86
N ARG A 130 23.75 5.05 -0.74
CA ARG A 130 23.07 3.75 -0.64
C ARG A 130 22.15 3.69 0.58
N MET A 131 22.56 4.20 1.74
CA MET A 131 21.71 4.21 2.93
C MET A 131 20.40 4.96 2.69
N ASN A 132 20.47 6.17 2.11
CA ASN A 132 19.29 6.96 1.79
C ASN A 132 18.39 6.27 0.75
N GLN A 133 19.01 5.67 -0.28
CA GLN A 133 18.28 4.98 -1.34
C GLN A 133 17.59 3.72 -0.83
N LEU A 134 18.22 2.95 0.05
CA LEU A 134 17.61 1.78 0.69
C LEU A 134 16.41 2.18 1.55
N ALA A 135 16.53 3.22 2.37
CA ALA A 135 15.40 3.72 3.16
C ALA A 135 14.22 4.18 2.27
N SER A 136 14.50 4.83 1.15
CA SER A 136 13.47 5.20 0.15
C SER A 136 12.80 3.98 -0.48
N LEU A 137 13.58 2.94 -0.83
CA LEU A 137 13.06 1.68 -1.33
C LEU A 137 12.20 0.97 -0.28
N ASP A 138 12.59 0.97 0.99
CA ASP A 138 11.79 0.34 2.07
C ASP A 138 10.42 1.03 2.22
N ASN A 139 10.38 2.35 2.21
CA ASN A 139 9.12 3.12 2.26
C ASN A 139 8.22 2.84 1.05
N ARG A 140 8.81 2.70 -0.14
CA ARG A 140 8.07 2.32 -1.35
C ARG A 140 7.53 0.90 -1.25
N ALA A 141 8.31 -0.03 -0.71
CA ALA A 141 7.91 -1.44 -0.58
C ALA A 141 6.71 -1.56 0.37
N GLN A 142 6.75 -0.87 1.52
CA GLN A 142 5.62 -0.80 2.44
C GLN A 142 4.37 -0.20 1.79
N SER A 143 4.53 0.80 0.93
CA SER A 143 3.41 1.43 0.23
C SER A 143 2.83 0.52 -0.86
N LEU A 144 3.67 -0.22 -1.59
CA LEU A 144 3.22 -1.19 -2.58
C LEU A 144 2.54 -2.40 -1.94
N ASN A 145 3.04 -2.89 -0.80
CA ASN A 145 2.39 -3.98 -0.07
C ASN A 145 0.99 -3.57 0.40
N ARG A 146 0.82 -2.36 0.94
CA ARG A 146 -0.51 -1.84 1.28
C ARG A 146 -1.43 -1.73 0.06
N GLN A 147 -0.89 -1.31 -1.10
CA GLN A 147 -1.67 -1.28 -2.33
C GLN A 147 -2.07 -2.68 -2.81
N LEU A 148 -1.21 -3.68 -2.61
CA LEU A 148 -1.50 -5.08 -2.94
C LEU A 148 -2.61 -5.64 -2.04
N ASP A 149 -2.63 -5.29 -0.75
CA ASP A 149 -3.71 -5.68 0.16
C ASP A 149 -5.06 -5.04 -0.27
N ASP A 150 -5.00 -3.84 -0.85
CA ASP A 150 -6.17 -3.04 -1.18
C ASP A 150 -6.72 -3.32 -2.59
N VAL A 151 -5.89 -3.84 -3.48
CA VAL A 151 -6.23 -4.03 -4.90
C VAL A 151 -7.42 -4.95 -5.12
N ARG A 152 -7.66 -5.89 -4.18
CA ARG A 152 -8.77 -6.87 -4.22
C ARG A 152 -10.05 -6.37 -3.57
N ARG A 153 -10.01 -5.26 -2.81
CA ARG A 153 -11.20 -4.73 -2.13
C ARG A 153 -12.39 -4.49 -3.07
N PRO A 154 -12.22 -3.97 -4.31
CA PRO A 154 -13.34 -3.83 -5.24
C PRO A 154 -14.04 -5.15 -5.57
N LEU A 155 -13.32 -6.29 -5.61
CA LEU A 155 -13.96 -7.59 -5.85
C LEU A 155 -14.82 -8.04 -4.67
N GLN A 156 -14.45 -7.66 -3.43
CA GLN A 156 -15.25 -7.95 -2.25
C GLN A 156 -16.58 -7.16 -2.27
N ASN A 157 -16.57 -5.98 -2.87
CA ASN A 157 -17.76 -5.13 -3.05
C ASN A 157 -18.75 -5.66 -4.09
N LEU A 158 -18.40 -6.71 -4.84
CA LEU A 158 -19.37 -7.44 -5.68
C LEU A 158 -20.35 -8.27 -4.83
N ILE A 159 -20.03 -8.52 -3.56
CA ILE A 159 -20.96 -9.11 -2.60
C ILE A 159 -21.67 -7.96 -1.88
N VAL A 160 -22.96 -7.81 -2.16
CA VAL A 160 -23.78 -6.79 -1.53
C VAL A 160 -24.24 -7.30 -0.17
N ARG A 161 -24.00 -6.51 0.88
CA ARG A 161 -24.25 -6.88 2.27
C ARG A 161 -25.22 -5.92 2.94
N ALA A 162 -25.90 -6.39 3.99
CA ALA A 162 -26.77 -5.56 4.81
C ALA A 162 -25.96 -4.56 5.65
N PRO A 163 -26.23 -3.24 5.58
CA PRO A 163 -25.46 -2.24 6.31
C PRO A 163 -25.75 -2.20 7.82
N VAL A 164 -26.92 -2.70 8.22
CA VAL A 164 -27.42 -2.75 9.60
C VAL A 164 -28.27 -4.00 9.77
N LYS A 165 -28.47 -4.42 11.03
CA LYS A 165 -29.47 -5.43 11.38
C LYS A 165 -30.88 -4.87 11.14
N GLY A 166 -31.78 -5.69 10.59
CA GLY A 166 -33.17 -5.30 10.37
C GLY A 166 -33.91 -6.27 9.45
N GLN A 167 -35.00 -5.80 8.84
CA GLN A 167 -35.73 -6.55 7.82
C GLN A 167 -35.45 -5.97 6.43
N LEU A 168 -35.23 -6.84 5.45
CA LEU A 168 -35.09 -6.47 4.05
C LEU A 168 -36.47 -6.13 3.46
N SER A 169 -36.88 -4.87 3.53
CA SER A 169 -38.21 -4.41 3.12
C SER A 169 -38.40 -4.24 1.61
N GLU A 170 -37.30 -4.01 0.88
CA GLU A 170 -37.32 -3.85 -0.58
C GLU A 170 -36.09 -4.54 -1.15
N LEU A 171 -36.26 -5.40 -2.17
CA LEU A 171 -35.16 -5.97 -2.93
C LEU A 171 -35.47 -5.98 -4.44
N ASN A 172 -34.89 -5.01 -5.16
CA ASN A 172 -35.00 -4.92 -6.62
C ASN A 172 -33.85 -5.70 -7.30
N ALA A 173 -33.88 -7.03 -7.17
CA ALA A 173 -32.85 -7.92 -7.71
C ALA A 173 -33.46 -9.03 -8.57
N GLU A 174 -32.94 -9.22 -9.77
CA GLU A 174 -33.28 -10.35 -10.65
C GLU A 174 -31.99 -10.98 -11.18
N ILE A 175 -31.91 -12.31 -11.16
CA ILE A 175 -30.75 -13.03 -11.69
C ILE A 175 -30.55 -12.67 -13.16
N GLY A 176 -29.32 -12.33 -13.53
CA GLY A 176 -28.94 -11.91 -14.88
C GLY A 176 -29.11 -10.42 -15.15
N ARG A 177 -29.72 -9.63 -14.25
CA ARG A 177 -29.87 -8.19 -14.41
C ARG A 177 -28.53 -7.46 -14.24
N LEU A 178 -28.28 -6.48 -15.11
CA LEU A 178 -27.13 -5.59 -15.03
C LEU A 178 -27.43 -4.42 -14.08
N MET A 179 -26.51 -4.18 -13.16
CA MET A 179 -26.55 -3.10 -12.17
C MET A 179 -25.38 -2.14 -12.40
N GLY A 180 -25.68 -0.84 -12.41
CA GLY A 180 -24.65 0.20 -12.43
C GLY A 180 -24.08 0.43 -11.04
N GLN A 181 -22.87 1.00 -10.98
CA GLN A 181 -22.31 1.49 -9.72
C GLN A 181 -23.22 2.56 -9.10
N GLY A 182 -23.43 2.50 -7.78
CA GLY A 182 -24.30 3.38 -7.02
C GLY A 182 -25.79 3.11 -7.22
N THR A 183 -26.17 2.07 -7.95
CA THR A 183 -27.59 1.72 -8.12
C THR A 183 -28.15 1.23 -6.80
N ARG A 184 -29.28 1.80 -6.38
CA ARG A 184 -30.00 1.34 -5.20
C ARG A 184 -30.65 -0.01 -5.48
N ILE A 185 -30.30 -0.99 -4.67
CA ILE A 185 -30.73 -2.38 -4.80
C ILE A 185 -31.88 -2.67 -3.83
N GLY A 186 -31.88 -2.04 -2.65
CA GLY A 186 -32.89 -2.34 -1.65
C GLY A 186 -32.87 -1.45 -0.43
N LYS A 187 -33.64 -1.85 0.58
CA LYS A 187 -33.78 -1.15 1.85
C LYS A 187 -33.86 -2.15 3.01
N VAL A 188 -33.07 -1.88 4.05
CA VAL A 188 -33.19 -2.57 5.34
C VAL A 188 -33.83 -1.60 6.34
N ASP A 189 -34.93 -2.00 6.95
CA ASP A 189 -35.59 -1.26 8.01
C ASP A 189 -35.20 -1.81 9.39
N VAL A 190 -34.82 -0.91 10.29
CA VAL A 190 -34.40 -1.25 11.65
C VAL A 190 -35.62 -1.55 12.51
N MET A 191 -35.64 -2.72 13.13
CA MET A 191 -36.76 -3.21 13.95
C MET A 191 -36.73 -2.70 15.41
N ASP A 192 -35.63 -2.11 15.88
CA ASP A 192 -35.40 -1.72 17.29
C ASP A 192 -36.16 -0.45 17.74
N GLY A 193 -37.20 -0.03 17.02
CA GLY A 193 -38.09 1.04 17.46
C GLY A 193 -38.85 1.71 16.32
N PHE A 194 -40.18 1.70 16.42
CA PHE A 194 -41.04 2.43 15.51
C PHE A 194 -41.11 3.91 15.91
N LYS A 195 -40.93 4.81 14.94
CA LYS A 195 -41.13 6.25 15.14
C LYS A 195 -42.41 6.66 14.43
N MET A 196 -43.28 7.32 15.17
CA MET A 196 -44.52 7.86 14.62
C MET A 196 -44.35 9.35 14.29
N ARG A 197 -44.88 9.77 13.13
CA ARG A 197 -44.97 11.17 12.76
C ARG A 197 -46.44 11.58 12.79
N VAL A 198 -46.76 12.54 13.64
CA VAL A 198 -48.10 13.12 13.76
C VAL A 198 -48.08 14.53 13.21
N GLY A 199 -49.01 14.86 12.31
CA GLY A 199 -49.26 16.24 11.91
C GLY A 199 -49.92 16.98 13.06
N VAL A 200 -49.29 18.04 13.56
CA VAL A 200 -49.87 18.91 14.58
C VAL A 200 -50.29 20.21 13.91
N ASP A 201 -51.53 20.62 14.14
CA ASP A 201 -52.04 21.91 13.67
C ASP A 201 -51.23 23.05 14.30
N GLU A 202 -50.95 24.09 13.50
CA GLU A 202 -50.13 25.24 13.89
C GLU A 202 -50.66 25.93 15.15
N PHE A 203 -51.97 25.87 15.40
CA PHE A 203 -52.58 26.39 16.63
C PHE A 203 -52.02 25.72 17.90
N TYR A 204 -51.61 24.46 17.82
CA TYR A 204 -51.13 23.67 18.97
C TYR A 204 -49.61 23.51 19.01
N ILE A 205 -48.87 24.01 18.01
CA ILE A 205 -47.41 23.80 17.92
C ILE A 205 -46.66 24.34 19.14
N THR A 206 -47.14 25.44 19.73
CA THR A 206 -46.55 26.07 20.92
C THR A 206 -46.66 25.23 22.19
N LYS A 207 -47.52 24.20 22.20
CA LYS A 207 -47.74 23.28 23.33
C LYS A 207 -46.96 21.97 23.19
N ILE A 208 -46.29 21.75 22.06
CA ILE A 208 -45.51 20.54 21.80
C ILE A 208 -44.06 20.77 22.23
N VAL A 209 -43.60 20.01 23.22
CA VAL A 209 -42.22 20.05 23.75
C VAL A 209 -41.61 18.65 23.81
N ALA A 210 -40.29 18.58 23.68
CA ALA A 210 -39.56 17.32 23.81
C ALA A 210 -39.81 16.70 25.20
N GLY A 211 -40.09 15.39 25.23
CA GLY A 211 -40.40 14.64 26.43
C GLY A 211 -41.86 14.60 26.84
N LEU A 212 -42.75 15.27 26.10
CA LEU A 212 -44.20 15.15 26.29
C LEU A 212 -44.63 13.69 26.05
N LYS A 213 -45.40 13.15 26.99
CA LYS A 213 -46.00 11.83 26.86
C LYS A 213 -47.31 11.91 26.10
N GLY A 214 -47.55 10.96 25.22
CA GLY A 214 -48.81 10.75 24.53
C GLY A 214 -49.20 9.28 24.56
N THR A 215 -50.41 8.98 24.12
CA THR A 215 -50.88 7.62 23.91
C THR A 215 -51.43 7.50 22.51
N ILE A 216 -51.21 6.36 21.86
CA ILE A 216 -51.91 5.99 20.65
C ILE A 216 -52.65 4.68 20.88
N GLU A 217 -53.81 4.56 20.25
CA GLU A 217 -54.58 3.33 20.20
C GLU A 217 -54.45 2.74 18.78
N ILE A 218 -54.01 1.48 18.69
CA ILE A 218 -53.91 0.71 17.45
C ILE A 218 -54.53 -0.65 17.72
N ASP A 219 -55.55 -1.04 16.93
CA ASP A 219 -56.24 -2.33 17.05
C ASP A 219 -56.66 -2.68 18.49
N ASP A 220 -57.29 -1.73 19.21
CA ASP A 220 -57.75 -1.80 20.61
C ASP A 220 -56.63 -1.87 21.69
N ASP A 221 -55.35 -1.78 21.31
CA ASP A 221 -54.22 -1.71 22.24
C ASP A 221 -53.70 -0.26 22.39
N ILE A 222 -53.49 0.16 23.65
CA ILE A 222 -52.97 1.51 23.98
C ILE A 222 -51.45 1.44 24.19
N TYR A 223 -50.72 2.23 23.40
CA TYR A 223 -49.27 2.36 23.46
C TYR A 223 -48.88 3.75 23.98
N GLU A 224 -48.03 3.79 25.01
CA GLU A 224 -47.41 5.04 25.47
C GLU A 224 -46.32 5.48 24.50
N LEU A 225 -46.32 6.78 24.17
CA LEU A 225 -45.37 7.43 23.31
C LEU A 225 -44.71 8.60 24.04
N LYS A 226 -43.51 8.95 23.60
CA LYS A 226 -42.79 10.11 24.09
C LYS A 226 -42.17 10.85 22.91
N ILE A 227 -42.39 12.17 22.86
CA ILE A 227 -41.81 13.07 21.86
C ILE A 227 -40.31 13.24 22.10
#